data_AF-A0AAE0DQG8-F1
#
_entry.id   AF-A0AAE0DQG8-F1
#
_cell.length_a   1.000
_cell.length_b   1.000
_cell.length_c   1.000
_cell.angle_alpha   90.00
_cell.angle_beta   90.00
_cell.angle_gamma   90.00
#
_symmetry.space_group_name_H-M   'P 1'
#
loop_
_entity.id
_entity.type
_entity.pdbx_description
1 polymer ?
#
loop_
_entity_poly.entity_id
_entity_poly.type
_entity_poly.pdbx_seq_one_letter_code
_entity_poly.pdbx_strand_id
1 'polypeptide(L)'
;MSLPSLTRAGDCFISGFTEGGEFSAIISIKVSDKSKVSAVKAAAEAEIAVAAVPGLSVGTKNSVDRHKSDVWDDTETTISVNWAGGGDVKPADEKWDLKTVVDVATRFPHLVQTCAQRTSAVLTRYTSLRSFNEANARNPPEDKFRILDYELCSIYTQDLFSGFLAYKNIWGELSDMLKHPDQYRERDPGPGVPNPIQLTPKGMNEARMLARKGMTQITDITKALITEPSLADLDENGQQRGVTYMWPGELRKRLPVSRFLPQFPR
;
A
#
# COMPACT_ATOMS: atom_id res chain seq x y z
N MET A 1 36.59 -18.36 7.15
CA MET A 1 37.05 -16.98 7.40
C MET A 1 35.82 -16.13 7.68
N SER A 2 35.55 -15.77 8.94
CA SER A 2 34.52 -14.78 9.23
C SER A 2 35.07 -13.40 8.86
N LEU A 3 34.39 -12.68 7.98
CA LEU A 3 34.70 -11.27 7.72
C LEU A 3 34.65 -10.50 9.06
N PRO A 4 35.62 -9.61 9.33
CA PRO A 4 35.53 -8.73 10.49
C PRO A 4 34.19 -7.98 10.45
N SER A 5 33.59 -7.77 11.62
CA SER A 5 32.30 -7.12 11.75
C SER A 5 32.42 -5.63 11.41
N LEU A 6 32.42 -5.30 10.12
CA LEU A 6 32.32 -3.90 9.68
C LEU A 6 31.05 -3.30 10.29
N THR A 7 31.18 -2.12 10.86
CA THR A 7 30.04 -1.37 11.40
C THR A 7 29.14 -0.97 10.23
N ARG A 8 27.92 -1.50 10.21
CA ARG A 8 26.92 -1.20 9.17
C ARG A 8 26.18 0.08 9.55
N ALA A 9 26.18 1.05 8.65
CA ALA A 9 25.32 2.23 8.74
C ALA A 9 24.26 2.16 7.63
N GLY A 10 23.11 2.79 7.87
CA GLY A 10 22.13 3.04 6.80
C GLY A 10 22.72 3.91 5.68
N ASP A 11 21.93 4.17 4.64
CA ASP A 11 22.31 5.06 3.53
C ASP A 11 22.36 6.54 3.93
N CYS A 12 21.55 6.93 4.91
CA CYS A 12 21.34 8.30 5.35
C CYS A 12 21.48 8.50 6.86
N PHE A 13 21.67 9.77 7.25
CA PHE A 13 21.53 10.26 8.63
C PHE A 13 20.47 11.36 8.69
N ILE A 14 19.94 11.61 9.89
CA ILE A 14 19.00 12.70 10.13
C ILE A 14 19.78 14.01 10.17
N SER A 15 19.63 14.84 9.14
CA SER A 15 20.26 16.16 9.05
C SER A 15 19.37 17.29 9.59
N GLY A 16 18.09 17.01 9.82
CA GLY A 16 17.12 17.97 10.33
C GLY A 16 15.73 17.37 10.41
N PHE A 17 14.74 18.22 10.70
CA PHE A 17 13.33 17.85 10.73
C PHE A 17 12.50 18.91 10.01
N THR A 18 11.45 18.46 9.33
CA THR A 18 10.37 19.36 8.90
C THR A 18 9.44 19.59 10.08
N GLU A 19 9.11 20.85 10.34
CA GLU A 19 8.16 21.23 11.39
C GLU A 19 6.85 21.68 10.76
N GLY A 20 5.74 21.31 11.39
CA GLY A 20 4.40 21.60 10.91
C GLY A 20 3.38 20.73 11.60
N GLY A 21 2.44 20.20 10.84
CA GLY A 21 1.48 19.22 11.34
C GLY A 21 0.94 18.37 10.22
N GLU A 22 0.51 17.17 10.59
CA GLU A 22 -0.11 16.21 9.70
C GLU A 22 -1.45 15.80 10.31
N PHE A 23 -2.51 15.85 9.51
CA PHE A 23 -3.83 15.36 9.90
C PHE A 23 -4.27 14.32 8.89
N SER A 24 -4.46 13.09 9.35
CA SER A 24 -4.84 11.95 8.52
C SER A 24 -6.13 11.33 9.05
N ALA A 25 -7.15 11.26 8.21
CA ALA A 25 -8.43 10.65 8.53
C ALA A 25 -8.78 9.58 7.48
N ILE A 26 -9.10 8.38 7.96
CA ILE A 26 -9.56 7.26 7.15
C ILE A 26 -11.03 7.04 7.48
N ILE A 27 -11.88 7.19 6.47
CA ILE A 27 -13.34 7.03 6.58
C ILE A 27 -13.72 5.78 5.79
N SER A 28 -14.23 4.76 6.48
CA SER A 28 -14.73 3.53 5.88
C SER A 28 -16.25 3.50 5.99
N ILE A 29 -16.93 3.52 4.85
CA ILE A 29 -18.40 3.44 4.77
C ILE A 29 -18.77 2.09 4.15
N LYS A 30 -19.44 1.26 4.92
CA LYS A 30 -19.98 -0.02 4.46
C LYS A 30 -21.46 0.15 4.17
N VAL A 31 -21.84 -0.10 2.92
CA VAL A 31 -23.22 0.02 2.45
C VAL A 31 -23.80 -1.38 2.33
N SER A 32 -24.90 -1.65 3.03
CA SER A 32 -25.56 -2.96 2.98
C SER A 32 -26.26 -3.20 1.64
N ASP A 33 -26.88 -2.16 1.08
CA ASP A 33 -27.52 -2.20 -0.23
C ASP A 33 -26.56 -1.74 -1.35
N LYS A 34 -26.17 -2.66 -2.23
CA LYS A 34 -25.26 -2.39 -3.36
C LYS A 34 -25.83 -1.37 -4.34
N SER A 35 -27.15 -1.21 -4.44
CA SER A 35 -27.78 -0.24 -5.34
C SER A 35 -27.55 1.21 -4.88
N LYS A 36 -27.37 1.43 -3.57
CA LYS A 36 -27.14 2.74 -2.96
C LYS A 36 -25.68 3.19 -2.98
N VAL A 37 -24.72 2.32 -3.34
CA VAL A 37 -23.27 2.61 -3.28
C VAL A 37 -22.90 3.89 -4.02
N SER A 38 -23.44 4.10 -5.23
CA SER A 38 -23.14 5.31 -6.01
C SER A 38 -23.69 6.59 -5.36
N ALA A 39 -24.87 6.51 -4.75
CA ALA A 39 -25.50 7.65 -4.08
C ALA A 39 -24.78 8.00 -2.78
N VAL A 40 -24.44 7.00 -1.96
CA VAL A 40 -23.66 7.18 -0.72
C VAL A 40 -22.29 7.76 -1.02
N LYS A 41 -21.61 7.25 -2.06
CA LYS A 41 -20.32 7.80 -2.50
C LYS A 41 -20.43 9.28 -2.88
N ALA A 42 -21.40 9.64 -3.72
CA ALA A 42 -21.60 11.03 -4.13
C ALA A 42 -21.94 11.95 -2.95
N ALA A 43 -22.74 11.48 -1.99
CA ALA A 43 -23.06 12.22 -0.77
C ALA A 43 -21.82 12.44 0.11
N ALA A 44 -21.02 11.40 0.34
CA ALA A 44 -19.78 11.48 1.11
C ALA A 44 -18.77 12.45 0.46
N GLU A 45 -18.58 12.35 -0.85
CA GLU A 45 -17.71 13.25 -1.62
C GLU A 45 -18.20 14.70 -1.55
N ALA A 46 -19.51 14.93 -1.64
CA ALA A 46 -20.07 16.28 -1.52
C ALA A 46 -19.82 16.89 -0.13
N GLU A 47 -19.98 16.12 0.95
CA GLU A 47 -19.70 16.60 2.30
C GLU A 47 -18.21 16.92 2.52
N ILE A 48 -17.31 16.11 1.96
CA ILE A 48 -15.85 16.34 2.03
C ILE A 48 -15.45 17.52 1.14
N ALA A 49 -16.00 17.65 -0.06
CA ALA A 49 -15.62 18.69 -1.01
C ALA A 49 -15.98 20.10 -0.54
N VAL A 50 -17.06 20.26 0.24
CA VAL A 50 -17.42 21.54 0.87
C VAL A 50 -16.30 22.06 1.79
N ALA A 51 -15.49 21.17 2.38
CA ALA A 51 -14.32 21.51 3.19
C ALA A 51 -13.15 22.10 2.38
N ALA A 52 -13.05 21.75 1.10
CA ALA A 52 -11.89 22.07 0.26
C ALA A 52 -11.94 23.50 -0.32
N VAL A 53 -13.01 24.26 -0.07
CA VAL A 53 -13.19 25.64 -0.55
C VAL A 53 -13.02 26.62 0.62
N PRO A 54 -11.85 27.28 0.76
CA PRO A 54 -11.64 28.27 1.82
C PRO A 54 -12.61 29.44 1.65
N GLY A 55 -13.38 29.76 2.70
CA GLY A 55 -14.30 30.89 2.72
C GLY A 55 -15.76 30.57 2.38
N LEU A 56 -16.10 29.31 2.06
CA LEU A 56 -17.50 28.88 1.99
C LEU A 56 -18.01 28.61 3.41
N SER A 57 -18.30 29.69 4.15
CA SER A 57 -19.09 29.57 5.38
C SER A 57 -20.43 28.93 5.04
N VAL A 58 -20.87 28.00 5.89
CA VAL A 58 -22.15 27.29 5.80
C VAL A 58 -23.29 28.31 5.97
N GLY A 59 -23.58 29.04 4.89
CA GLY A 59 -24.58 30.11 4.82
C GLY A 59 -25.54 29.94 3.66
N THR A 60 -25.44 28.87 2.87
CA THR A 60 -26.38 28.61 1.77
C THR A 60 -27.48 27.66 2.23
N LYS A 61 -28.51 28.24 2.86
CA LYS A 61 -29.84 27.64 2.99
C LYS A 61 -30.48 27.53 1.60
N ASN A 62 -30.08 26.55 0.80
CA ASN A 62 -30.80 26.17 -0.42
C ASN A 62 -31.32 24.74 -0.28
N SER A 63 -32.59 24.64 0.15
CA SER A 63 -33.59 23.69 -0.34
C SER A 63 -33.10 22.32 -0.88
N VAL A 64 -32.44 21.49 -0.05
CA VAL A 64 -32.26 20.05 -0.32
C VAL A 64 -32.47 19.28 0.99
N ASP A 65 -33.63 19.48 1.62
CA ASP A 65 -33.91 19.02 2.99
C ASP A 65 -35.01 17.95 3.09
N ARG A 66 -35.23 17.14 2.04
CA ARG A 66 -36.21 16.04 2.10
C ARG A 66 -35.74 14.65 1.66
N HIS A 67 -34.46 14.47 1.30
CA HIS A 67 -33.93 13.15 0.90
C HIS A 67 -32.58 12.77 1.51
N LYS A 68 -32.00 13.56 2.44
CA LYS A 68 -30.68 13.27 3.01
C LYS A 68 -30.65 12.10 4.02
N SER A 69 -31.75 11.80 4.71
CA SER A 69 -31.76 10.71 5.70
C SER A 69 -31.74 9.32 5.04
N ASP A 70 -32.46 9.14 3.93
CA ASP A 70 -32.64 7.83 3.25
C ASP A 70 -31.35 7.30 2.56
N VAL A 71 -30.40 8.20 2.28
CA VAL A 71 -29.13 7.83 1.64
C VAL A 71 -28.18 7.15 2.63
N TRP A 72 -28.21 7.54 3.91
CA TRP A 72 -27.33 6.99 4.94
C TRP A 72 -27.96 5.83 5.72
N ASP A 73 -29.27 5.58 5.54
CA ASP A 73 -29.95 4.42 6.09
C ASP A 73 -29.28 3.12 5.58
N ASP A 74 -29.06 2.16 6.49
CA ASP A 74 -28.33 0.90 6.26
C ASP A 74 -26.83 1.03 5.92
N THR A 75 -26.21 2.15 6.32
CA THR A 75 -24.76 2.34 6.23
C THR A 75 -24.07 2.25 7.60
N GLU A 76 -22.91 1.59 7.63
CA GLU A 76 -22.02 1.52 8.79
C GLU A 76 -20.77 2.36 8.49
N THR A 77 -20.60 3.47 9.21
CA THR A 77 -19.48 4.39 9.03
C THR A 77 -18.48 4.25 10.17
N THR A 78 -17.23 3.92 9.84
CA THR A 78 -16.10 3.85 10.76
C THR A 78 -15.09 4.92 10.40
N ILE A 79 -14.72 5.77 11.36
CA ILE A 79 -13.76 6.86 11.16
C ILE A 79 -12.56 6.63 12.09
N SER A 80 -11.36 6.63 11.52
CA SER A 80 -10.10 6.58 12.24
C SER A 80 -9.28 7.82 11.92
N VAL A 81 -8.88 8.57 12.95
CA VAL A 81 -8.14 9.83 12.80
C VAL A 81 -6.82 9.73 13.55
N ASN A 82 -5.74 10.15 12.91
CA ASN A 82 -4.41 10.32 13.50
C ASN A 82 -3.88 11.71 13.13
N TRP A 83 -3.24 12.39 14.08
CA TRP A 83 -2.66 13.71 13.83
C TRP A 83 -1.38 13.94 14.60
N ALA A 84 -0.54 14.82 14.07
CA ALA A 84 0.67 15.33 14.69
C ALA A 84 0.70 16.86 14.52
N GLY A 85 1.06 17.60 15.56
CA GLY A 85 0.89 19.05 15.60
C GLY A 85 -0.58 19.49 15.72
N GLY A 86 -0.82 20.79 15.84
CA GLY A 86 -2.17 21.35 16.02
C GLY A 86 -2.75 21.23 17.45
N GLY A 87 -2.03 20.58 18.36
CA GLY A 87 -2.45 20.42 19.76
C GLY A 87 -3.76 19.63 19.90
N ASP A 88 -4.64 20.11 20.77
CA ASP A 88 -5.98 19.54 20.95
C ASP A 88 -6.88 19.94 19.78
N VAL A 89 -6.91 19.08 18.77
CA VAL A 89 -7.68 19.34 17.54
C VAL A 89 -9.18 19.23 17.75
N LYS A 90 -9.69 18.62 18.82
CA LYS A 90 -11.11 18.62 19.16
C LYS A 90 -11.30 18.45 20.68
N PRO A 91 -12.45 18.83 21.25
CA PRO A 91 -12.81 18.46 22.62
C PRO A 91 -12.75 16.94 22.84
N ALA A 92 -12.38 16.53 24.06
CA ALA A 92 -12.24 15.12 24.42
C ALA A 92 -13.55 14.33 24.22
N ASP A 93 -14.69 14.94 24.56
CA ASP A 93 -16.01 14.29 24.58
C ASP A 93 -16.70 14.24 23.21
N GLU A 94 -16.20 14.97 22.22
CA GLU A 94 -16.81 15.03 20.89
C GLU A 94 -16.47 13.77 20.07
N LYS A 95 -17.47 13.15 19.44
CA LYS A 95 -17.25 11.97 18.60
C LYS A 95 -16.76 12.38 17.20
N TRP A 96 -15.96 11.50 16.60
CA TRP A 96 -15.60 11.64 15.19
C TRP A 96 -16.80 11.26 14.31
N ASP A 97 -17.27 12.22 13.52
CA ASP A 97 -18.22 12.06 12.44
C ASP A 97 -17.68 12.78 11.19
N LEU A 98 -18.37 12.67 10.05
CA LEU A 98 -17.89 13.26 8.80
C LEU A 98 -17.75 14.79 8.90
N LYS A 99 -18.64 15.43 9.66
CA LYS A 99 -18.66 16.88 9.85
C LYS A 99 -17.53 17.35 10.76
N THR A 100 -17.27 16.65 11.86
CA THR A 100 -16.19 17.00 12.79
C THR A 100 -14.82 16.79 12.16
N VAL A 101 -14.65 15.74 11.34
CA VAL A 101 -13.43 15.57 10.54
C VAL A 101 -13.21 16.74 9.57
N VAL A 102 -14.25 17.14 8.85
CA VAL A 102 -14.21 18.26 7.89
C VAL A 102 -13.91 19.59 8.58
N ASP A 103 -14.59 19.89 9.70
CA ASP A 103 -14.35 21.10 10.48
C ASP A 103 -12.90 21.17 10.96
N VAL A 104 -12.41 20.09 11.59
CA VAL A 104 -11.04 19.99 12.07
C VAL A 104 -10.05 20.18 10.93
N ALA A 105 -10.22 19.48 9.81
CA ALA A 105 -9.34 19.58 8.66
C ALA A 105 -9.26 21.02 8.11
N THR A 106 -10.37 21.75 8.12
CA THR A 106 -10.43 23.14 7.64
C THR A 106 -9.65 24.09 8.55
N ARG A 107 -9.74 23.92 9.87
CA ARG A 107 -9.02 24.77 10.84
C ARG A 107 -7.60 24.29 11.16
N PHE A 108 -7.26 23.05 10.81
CA PHE A 108 -5.98 22.42 11.15
C PHE A 108 -4.76 23.26 10.76
N PRO A 109 -4.68 23.90 9.57
CA PRO A 109 -3.55 24.76 9.22
C PRO A 109 -3.30 25.89 10.24
N HIS A 110 -4.37 26.50 10.77
CA HIS A 110 -4.26 27.54 11.79
C HIS A 110 -3.82 26.96 13.14
N LEU A 111 -4.33 25.79 13.53
CA LEU A 111 -3.90 25.11 14.75
C LEU A 111 -2.41 24.75 14.71
N VAL A 112 -1.93 24.33 13.55
CA VAL A 112 -0.51 23.99 13.34
C VAL A 112 0.38 25.22 13.44
N GLN A 113 -0.08 26.39 12.97
CA GLN A 113 0.68 27.64 13.16
C GLN A 113 0.92 27.95 14.64
N THR A 114 -0.04 27.63 15.50
CA THR A 114 0.10 27.83 16.96
C THR A 114 0.87 26.71 17.66
N CYS A 115 0.76 25.47 17.17
CA CYS A 115 1.35 24.29 17.81
C CYS A 115 1.97 23.35 16.76
N ALA A 116 3.09 23.75 16.17
CA ALA A 116 3.83 22.92 15.25
C ALA A 116 4.56 21.77 15.99
N GLN A 117 4.71 20.63 15.31
CA GLN A 117 5.53 19.50 15.74
C GLN A 117 6.43 19.03 14.60
N ARG A 118 7.48 18.27 14.94
CA ARG A 118 8.33 17.62 13.93
C ARG A 118 7.54 16.52 13.25
N THR A 119 7.27 16.69 11.95
CA THR A 119 6.43 15.78 11.16
C THR A 119 7.25 14.74 10.42
N SER A 120 8.44 15.10 9.93
CA SER A 120 9.33 14.17 9.24
C SER A 120 10.79 14.50 9.45
N ALA A 121 11.65 13.50 9.36
CA ALA A 121 13.09 13.67 9.40
C ALA A 121 13.60 13.98 7.98
N VAL A 122 14.49 14.97 7.87
CA VAL A 122 15.25 15.21 6.65
C VAL A 122 16.43 14.25 6.64
N LEU A 123 16.43 13.34 5.66
CA LEU A 123 17.48 12.34 5.50
C LEU A 123 18.51 12.83 4.48
N THR A 124 19.77 12.89 4.89
CA THR A 124 20.90 13.22 4.01
C THR A 124 21.79 12.00 3.84
N ARG A 125 22.14 11.67 2.59
CA ARG A 125 23.00 10.52 2.29
C ARG A 125 24.42 10.74 2.81
N TYR A 126 25.03 9.72 3.41
CA TYR A 126 26.43 9.78 3.82
C TYR A 126 27.38 10.06 2.65
N THR A 127 27.06 9.51 1.47
CA THR A 127 27.84 9.68 0.24
C THR A 127 27.86 11.13 -0.27
N SER A 128 26.90 11.97 0.15
CA SER A 128 26.89 13.40 -0.19
C SER A 128 27.89 14.24 0.61
N LEU A 129 28.36 13.73 1.76
CA LEU A 129 29.30 14.43 2.63
C LEU A 129 30.75 14.09 2.25
N ARG A 130 31.42 15.04 1.61
CA ARG A 130 32.85 14.90 1.26
C ARG A 130 33.73 14.57 2.46
N SER A 131 33.53 15.26 3.59
CA SER A 131 34.31 15.03 4.82
C SER A 131 34.16 13.60 5.36
N PHE A 132 32.95 13.04 5.28
CA PHE A 132 32.69 11.66 5.66
C PHE A 132 33.40 10.68 4.72
N ASN A 133 33.28 10.87 3.41
CA ASN A 133 33.93 10.01 2.43
C ASN A 133 35.46 10.02 2.58
N GLU A 134 36.05 11.20 2.78
CA GLU A 134 37.50 11.35 3.01
C GLU A 134 37.95 10.70 4.32
N ALA A 135 37.19 10.87 5.41
CA ALA A 135 37.49 10.25 6.69
C ALA A 135 37.39 8.71 6.60
N ASN A 136 36.29 8.20 6.03
CA ASN A 136 36.07 6.77 5.88
C ASN A 136 37.12 6.12 4.94
N ALA A 137 37.59 6.84 3.92
CA ALA A 137 38.65 6.35 3.03
C ALA A 137 40.00 6.19 3.75
N ARG A 138 40.29 7.03 4.76
CA ARG A 138 41.51 6.97 5.57
C ARG A 138 41.47 5.88 6.64
N ASN A 139 40.29 5.40 7.04
CA ASN A 139 40.17 4.35 8.05
C ASN A 139 40.81 3.03 7.56
N PRO A 140 41.44 2.26 8.46
CA PRO A 140 41.84 0.88 8.20
C PRO A 140 40.65 0.04 7.70
N PRO A 141 40.86 -0.99 6.86
CA PRO A 141 39.77 -1.82 6.30
C PRO A 141 38.78 -2.37 7.34
N GLU A 142 39.26 -2.71 8.53
CA GLU A 142 38.49 -3.22 9.67
C GLU A 142 37.54 -2.17 10.30
N ASP A 143 37.88 -0.88 10.18
CA ASP A 143 37.15 0.26 10.75
C ASP A 143 36.39 1.08 9.68
N LYS A 144 36.38 0.59 8.43
CA LYS A 144 35.60 1.23 7.36
C LYS A 144 34.11 1.06 7.62
N PHE A 145 33.37 2.14 7.49
CA PHE A 145 31.92 2.07 7.44
C PHE A 145 31.49 1.49 6.10
N ARG A 146 30.72 0.39 6.16
CA ARG A 146 29.97 -0.11 5.01
C ARG A 146 28.63 0.60 4.99
N ILE A 147 28.50 1.59 4.10
CA ILE A 147 27.23 2.26 3.81
C ILE A 147 26.38 1.30 2.98
N LEU A 148 25.20 0.99 3.48
CA LEU A 148 24.20 0.24 2.75
C LEU A 148 23.54 1.17 1.72
N ASP A 149 23.30 0.69 0.50
CA ASP A 149 22.63 1.45 -0.55
C ASP A 149 21.23 0.87 -0.79
N TYR A 150 20.19 1.67 -0.54
CA TYR A 150 18.79 1.26 -0.69
C TYR A 150 18.13 1.85 -1.94
N GLU A 151 18.87 2.50 -2.84
CA GLU A 151 18.30 3.21 -3.99
C GLU A 151 17.43 2.30 -4.87
N LEU A 152 17.91 1.09 -5.18
CA LEU A 152 17.18 0.12 -5.98
C LEU A 152 16.11 -0.66 -5.19
N CYS A 153 16.17 -0.64 -3.85
CA CYS A 153 15.21 -1.35 -3.00
C CYS A 153 13.79 -0.83 -3.19
N SER A 154 13.60 0.47 -3.43
CA SER A 154 12.24 1.02 -3.63
C SER A 154 11.58 0.45 -4.88
N ILE A 155 12.32 0.37 -6.00
CA ILE A 155 11.82 -0.17 -7.26
C ILE A 155 11.55 -1.66 -7.11
N TYR A 156 12.52 -2.40 -6.55
CA TYR A 156 12.39 -3.83 -6.39
C TYR A 156 11.24 -4.23 -5.44
N THR A 157 11.06 -3.50 -4.33
CA THR A 157 9.93 -3.75 -3.41
C THR A 157 8.58 -3.41 -4.01
N GLN A 158 8.49 -2.44 -4.92
CA GLN A 158 7.27 -2.15 -5.67
C GLN A 158 6.87 -3.31 -6.59
N ASP A 159 7.85 -3.93 -7.26
CA ASP A 159 7.62 -5.11 -8.11
C ASP A 159 7.20 -6.32 -7.27
N LEU A 160 7.88 -6.55 -6.14
CA LEU A 160 7.52 -7.59 -5.16
C LEU A 160 6.09 -7.39 -4.62
N PHE A 161 5.73 -6.16 -4.26
CA PHE A 161 4.40 -5.83 -3.76
C PHE A 161 3.32 -6.07 -4.83
N SER A 162 3.58 -5.68 -6.08
CA SER A 162 2.69 -5.96 -7.21
C SER A 162 2.49 -7.46 -7.41
N GLY A 163 3.56 -8.24 -7.30
CA GLY A 163 3.51 -9.70 -7.32
C GLY A 163 2.67 -10.28 -6.16
N PHE A 164 2.81 -9.74 -4.96
CA PHE A 164 2.06 -10.16 -3.78
C PHE A 164 0.56 -9.91 -3.94
N LEU A 165 0.17 -8.73 -4.43
CA LEU A 165 -1.22 -8.40 -4.71
C LEU A 165 -1.81 -9.29 -5.81
N ALA A 166 -1.04 -9.58 -6.85
CA ALA A 166 -1.47 -10.51 -7.90
C ALA A 166 -1.77 -11.90 -7.34
N TYR A 167 -0.95 -12.42 -6.42
CA TYR A 167 -1.27 -13.68 -5.72
C TYR A 167 -2.49 -13.60 -4.80
N LYS A 168 -2.68 -12.47 -4.09
CA LYS A 168 -3.89 -12.24 -3.29
C LYS A 168 -5.15 -12.28 -4.15
N ASN A 169 -5.11 -11.67 -5.32
CA ASN A 169 -6.20 -11.71 -6.29
C ASN A 169 -6.45 -13.14 -6.79
N ILE A 170 -5.41 -13.86 -7.20
CA ILE A 170 -5.51 -15.28 -7.59
C ILE A 170 -6.11 -16.12 -6.46
N TRP A 171 -5.73 -15.89 -5.21
CA TRP A 171 -6.28 -16.59 -4.06
C TRP A 171 -7.79 -16.33 -3.88
N GLY A 172 -8.23 -15.10 -4.13
CA GLY A 172 -9.64 -14.72 -4.18
C GLY A 172 -10.39 -15.47 -5.29
N GLU A 173 -9.87 -15.43 -6.52
CA GLU A 173 -10.42 -16.15 -7.68
C GLU A 173 -10.53 -17.66 -7.40
N LEU A 174 -9.49 -18.28 -6.86
CA LEU A 174 -9.50 -19.71 -6.48
C LEU A 174 -10.55 -20.02 -5.40
N SER A 175 -10.76 -19.11 -4.46
CA SER A 175 -11.78 -19.28 -3.42
C SER A 175 -13.20 -19.16 -3.98
N ASP A 176 -13.39 -18.33 -5.01
CA ASP A 176 -14.65 -18.18 -5.73
C ASP A 176 -14.94 -19.40 -6.61
N MET A 177 -13.94 -19.87 -7.37
CA MET A 177 -14.02 -21.10 -8.17
C MET A 177 -14.38 -22.34 -7.34
N LEU A 178 -13.88 -22.43 -6.11
CA LEU A 178 -14.23 -23.51 -5.18
C LEU A 178 -15.69 -23.45 -4.70
N LYS A 179 -16.28 -22.25 -4.62
CA LYS A 179 -17.68 -22.05 -4.18
C LYS A 179 -18.66 -22.24 -5.32
N HIS A 180 -18.28 -21.83 -6.53
CA HIS A 180 -19.16 -21.79 -7.71
C HIS A 180 -18.52 -22.48 -8.92
N PRO A 181 -18.17 -23.78 -8.84
CA PRO A 181 -17.44 -24.47 -9.91
C PRO A 181 -18.21 -24.54 -11.24
N ASP A 182 -19.54 -24.49 -11.20
CA ASP A 182 -20.42 -24.48 -12.37
C ASP A 182 -20.16 -23.27 -13.31
N GLN A 183 -19.67 -22.16 -12.76
CA GLN A 183 -19.41 -20.93 -13.50
C GLN A 183 -18.08 -20.92 -14.25
N TYR A 184 -17.24 -21.93 -14.05
CA TYR A 184 -15.89 -22.00 -14.60
C TYR A 184 -15.72 -23.20 -15.53
N ARG A 185 -14.70 -23.11 -16.38
CA ARG A 185 -14.25 -24.19 -17.26
C ARG A 185 -12.72 -24.27 -17.20
N GLU A 186 -12.22 -25.50 -17.20
CA GLU A 186 -10.79 -25.78 -17.34
C GLU A 186 -10.26 -25.28 -18.69
N ARG A 187 -8.99 -24.89 -18.70
CA ARG A 187 -8.32 -24.50 -19.94
C ARG A 187 -7.79 -25.74 -20.66
N ASP A 188 -7.91 -25.75 -21.98
CA ASP A 188 -7.32 -26.79 -22.80
C ASP A 188 -5.78 -26.64 -22.80
N PRO A 189 -5.03 -27.75 -22.67
CA PRO A 189 -3.58 -27.71 -22.65
C PRO A 189 -3.02 -27.23 -23.99
N GLY A 190 -2.05 -26.33 -23.95
CA GLY A 190 -1.41 -25.80 -25.16
C GLY A 190 -0.17 -24.95 -24.86
N PRO A 191 0.51 -24.42 -25.89
CA PRO A 191 1.77 -23.68 -25.74
C PRO A 191 1.67 -22.44 -24.83
N GLY A 192 0.47 -21.84 -24.70
CA GLY A 192 0.20 -20.70 -23.83
C GLY A 192 -0.43 -21.04 -22.48
N VAL A 193 -0.68 -22.33 -22.20
CA VAL A 193 -1.31 -22.84 -20.98
C VAL A 193 -0.59 -24.14 -20.56
N PRO A 194 0.65 -24.03 -20.03
CA PRO A 194 1.40 -25.19 -19.60
C PRO A 194 0.79 -25.78 -18.31
N ASN A 195 0.43 -27.07 -18.32
CA ASN A 195 -0.14 -27.78 -17.17
C ASN A 195 -1.36 -27.06 -16.53
N PRO A 196 -2.51 -27.02 -17.23
CA PRO A 196 -3.74 -26.42 -16.69
C PRO A 196 -4.10 -27.00 -15.31
N ILE A 197 -4.59 -26.14 -14.43
CA ILE A 197 -5.06 -26.55 -13.11
C ILE A 197 -6.50 -27.06 -13.26
N GLN A 198 -6.73 -28.27 -12.74
CA GLN A 198 -8.05 -28.91 -12.77
C GLN A 198 -9.01 -28.24 -11.77
N LEU A 199 -10.28 -28.14 -12.15
CA LEU A 199 -11.38 -27.64 -11.33
C LEU A 199 -11.87 -28.71 -10.33
N THR A 200 -10.92 -29.35 -9.67
CA THR A 200 -11.15 -30.30 -8.59
C THR A 200 -10.69 -29.68 -7.26
N PRO A 201 -11.26 -30.08 -6.12
CA PRO A 201 -10.79 -29.60 -4.82
C PRO A 201 -9.27 -29.79 -4.62
N LYS A 202 -8.71 -30.89 -5.14
CA LYS A 202 -7.28 -31.16 -5.12
C LYS A 202 -6.49 -30.15 -5.96
N GLY A 203 -6.84 -29.96 -7.23
CA GLY A 203 -6.14 -29.02 -8.12
C GLY A 203 -6.22 -27.57 -7.63
N MET A 204 -7.38 -27.16 -7.12
CA MET A 204 -7.57 -25.82 -6.54
C MET A 204 -6.75 -25.63 -5.26
N ASN A 205 -6.67 -26.63 -4.38
CA ASN A 205 -5.84 -26.54 -3.18
C ASN A 205 -4.35 -26.52 -3.51
N GLU A 206 -3.88 -27.27 -4.51
CA GLU A 206 -2.50 -27.20 -5.00
C GLU A 206 -2.18 -25.79 -5.53
N ALA A 207 -3.09 -25.18 -6.31
CA ALA A 207 -2.95 -23.81 -6.79
C ALA A 207 -2.89 -22.78 -5.66
N ARG A 208 -3.72 -22.95 -4.62
CA ARG A 208 -3.66 -22.12 -3.41
C ARG A 208 -2.32 -22.25 -2.71
N MET A 209 -1.80 -23.48 -2.56
CA MET A 209 -0.48 -23.71 -1.96
C MET A 209 0.64 -23.01 -2.75
N LEU A 210 0.59 -23.03 -4.09
CA LEU A 210 1.54 -22.29 -4.92
C LEU A 210 1.45 -20.78 -4.70
N ALA A 211 0.24 -20.21 -4.70
CA ALA A 211 0.04 -18.78 -4.44
C ALA A 211 0.54 -18.38 -3.04
N ARG A 212 0.27 -19.20 -2.01
CA ARG A 212 0.75 -18.97 -0.65
C ARG A 212 2.27 -19.05 -0.56
N LYS A 213 2.88 -20.04 -1.20
CA LYS A 213 4.34 -20.18 -1.26
C LYS A 213 4.98 -18.93 -1.89
N GLY A 214 4.44 -18.44 -3.00
CA GLY A 214 4.90 -17.20 -3.63
C GLY A 214 4.78 -15.98 -2.72
N MET A 215 3.64 -15.78 -2.05
CA MET A 215 3.47 -14.71 -1.06
C MET A 215 4.46 -14.78 0.10
N THR A 216 4.74 -15.99 0.62
CA THR A 216 5.73 -16.20 1.68
C THR A 216 7.14 -15.84 1.18
N GLN A 217 7.53 -16.33 0.00
CA GLN A 217 8.85 -16.03 -0.57
C GLN A 217 9.04 -14.52 -0.79
N ILE A 218 8.02 -13.82 -1.31
CA ILE A 218 8.06 -12.35 -1.43
C ILE A 218 8.29 -11.70 -0.07
N THR A 219 7.54 -12.13 0.96
CA THR A 219 7.66 -11.59 2.32
C THR A 219 9.06 -11.81 2.90
N ASP A 220 9.65 -12.97 2.64
CA ASP A 220 10.99 -13.31 3.13
C ASP A 220 12.06 -12.47 2.42
N ILE A 221 11.93 -12.25 1.10
CA ILE A 221 12.81 -11.35 0.34
C ILE A 221 12.70 -9.91 0.86
N THR A 222 11.47 -9.40 1.07
CA THR A 222 11.26 -8.05 1.61
C THR A 222 11.92 -7.86 2.97
N LYS A 223 11.89 -8.88 3.84
CA LYS A 223 12.59 -8.85 5.13
C LYS A 223 14.10 -8.86 4.97
N ALA A 224 14.63 -9.65 4.03
CA ALA A 224 16.07 -9.73 3.78
C ALA A 224 16.64 -8.38 3.27
N LEU A 225 15.88 -7.64 2.47
CA LEU A 225 16.29 -6.31 1.97
C LEU A 225 16.59 -5.30 3.07
N ILE A 226 16.03 -5.47 4.27
CA ILE A 226 16.30 -4.57 5.41
C ILE A 226 17.77 -4.62 5.78
N THR A 227 18.41 -5.79 5.75
CA THR A 227 19.79 -5.99 6.20
C THR A 227 20.77 -6.21 5.04
N GLU A 228 20.27 -6.57 3.87
CA GLU A 228 21.05 -6.87 2.67
C GLU A 228 20.39 -6.25 1.42
N PRO A 229 20.48 -4.92 1.26
CA PRO A 229 19.84 -4.25 0.13
C PRO A 229 20.48 -4.58 -1.23
N SER A 230 21.70 -5.12 -1.24
CA SER A 230 22.35 -5.63 -2.47
C SER A 230 21.60 -6.78 -3.14
N LEU A 231 20.56 -7.34 -2.50
CA LEU A 231 19.65 -8.27 -3.16
C LEU A 231 18.77 -7.58 -4.22
N ALA A 232 18.59 -6.25 -4.14
CA ALA A 232 17.89 -5.45 -5.13
C ALA A 232 18.79 -4.99 -6.30
N ASP A 233 20.10 -5.21 -6.21
CA ASP A 233 21.04 -4.80 -7.24
C ASP A 233 20.77 -5.52 -8.56
N LEU A 234 21.02 -4.80 -9.65
CA LEU A 234 20.99 -5.38 -10.99
C LEU A 234 22.17 -6.34 -11.18
N ASP A 235 21.95 -7.38 -11.97
CA ASP A 235 23.00 -8.28 -12.40
C ASP A 235 23.93 -7.63 -13.46
N GLU A 236 24.92 -8.39 -13.91
CA GLU A 236 25.87 -7.97 -14.94
C GLU A 236 25.23 -7.57 -16.29
N ASN A 237 23.97 -7.97 -16.53
CA ASN A 237 23.19 -7.63 -17.71
C ASN A 237 22.23 -6.45 -17.47
N GLY A 238 22.27 -5.83 -16.29
CA GLY A 238 21.35 -4.75 -15.91
C GLY A 238 19.94 -5.24 -15.60
N GLN A 239 19.74 -6.54 -15.34
CA GLN A 239 18.45 -7.11 -14.98
C GLN A 239 18.33 -7.29 -13.48
N GLN A 240 17.12 -7.12 -12.93
CA GLN A 240 16.86 -7.50 -11.54
C GLN A 240 17.14 -8.99 -11.37
N ARG A 241 17.76 -9.36 -10.25
CA ARG A 241 18.01 -10.76 -9.92
C ARG A 241 16.69 -11.55 -9.98
N GLY A 242 16.72 -12.66 -10.70
CA GLY A 242 15.55 -13.50 -10.90
C GLY A 242 14.93 -13.95 -9.58
N VAL A 243 13.62 -13.75 -9.43
CA VAL A 243 12.89 -14.26 -8.28
C VAL A 243 12.79 -15.79 -8.32
N THR A 244 12.98 -16.44 -7.17
CA THR A 244 12.95 -17.91 -7.07
C THR A 244 11.53 -18.50 -7.11
N TYR A 245 10.49 -17.66 -7.17
CA TYR A 245 9.09 -18.07 -7.19
C TYR A 245 8.50 -17.97 -8.60
N MET A 246 7.50 -18.82 -8.88
CA MET A 246 6.76 -18.79 -10.15
C MET A 246 6.00 -17.48 -10.30
N TRP A 247 6.28 -16.67 -11.32
CA TRP A 247 5.62 -15.38 -11.48
C TRP A 247 4.07 -15.50 -11.49
N PRO A 248 3.31 -14.61 -10.83
CA PRO A 248 1.86 -14.74 -10.69
C PRO A 248 1.11 -14.89 -12.03
N GLY A 249 1.59 -14.22 -13.08
CA GLY A 249 1.04 -14.35 -14.42
C GLY A 249 1.14 -15.78 -14.99
N GLU A 250 2.22 -16.51 -14.69
CA GLU A 250 2.38 -17.91 -15.10
C GLU A 250 1.40 -18.82 -14.36
N LEU A 251 1.19 -18.59 -13.07
CA LEU A 251 0.14 -19.31 -12.33
C LEU A 251 -1.25 -18.98 -12.90
N ARG A 252 -1.52 -17.71 -13.19
CA ARG A 252 -2.82 -17.25 -13.71
C ARG A 252 -3.16 -17.83 -15.08
N LYS A 253 -2.17 -18.01 -15.96
CA LYS A 253 -2.34 -18.68 -17.27
C LYS A 253 -2.90 -20.09 -17.12
N ARG A 254 -2.63 -20.76 -16.00
CA ARG A 254 -3.03 -22.15 -15.71
C ARG A 254 -4.40 -22.27 -15.05
N LEU A 255 -4.96 -21.17 -14.54
CA LEU A 255 -6.24 -21.18 -13.82
C LEU A 255 -7.43 -21.42 -14.77
N PRO A 256 -8.49 -22.08 -14.28
CA PRO A 256 -9.79 -22.11 -14.96
C PRO A 256 -10.29 -20.70 -15.32
N VAL A 257 -11.12 -20.60 -16.35
CA VAL A 257 -11.71 -19.34 -16.82
C VAL A 257 -13.21 -19.34 -16.61
N SER A 258 -13.77 -18.14 -16.35
CA SER A 258 -15.22 -17.98 -16.27
C SER A 258 -15.85 -18.30 -17.62
N ARG A 259 -16.99 -19.00 -17.59
CA ARG A 259 -17.80 -19.30 -18.78
C ARG A 259 -18.46 -18.05 -19.37
N PHE A 260 -18.57 -16.98 -18.60
CA PHE A 260 -19.35 -15.78 -18.94
C PHE A 260 -18.48 -14.60 -19.41
N LEU A 261 -17.15 -14.69 -19.32
CA LEU A 261 -16.27 -13.65 -19.84
C LEU A 261 -15.96 -13.90 -21.32
N PRO A 262 -16.19 -12.91 -22.22
CA PRO A 262 -15.78 -13.03 -23.61
C PRO A 262 -14.26 -13.19 -23.67
N GLN A 263 -13.80 -14.18 -24.45
CA GLN A 263 -12.38 -14.35 -24.72
C GLN A 263 -11.92 -13.15 -25.54
N PHE A 264 -11.12 -12.25 -24.94
CA PHE A 264 -10.45 -11.23 -25.73
C PHE A 264 -9.54 -11.94 -26.75
N PRO A 265 -9.66 -11.65 -28.05
CA PRO A 265 -8.78 -12.20 -29.05
C PRO A 265 -7.36 -11.68 -28.80
N ARG A 266 -6.38 -12.57 -29.04
CA ARG A 266 -4.95 -12.30 -28.90
C ARG A 266 -4.47 -11.18 -29.83
#